data_AF-A0A1I3TEH0-F1
#
_entry.id   AF-A0A1I3TEH0-F1
#
_cell.length_a   1.000
_cell.length_b   1.000
_cell.length_c   1.000
_cell.angle_alpha   90.00
_cell.angle_beta   90.00
_cell.angle_gamma   90.00
#
_symmetry.space_group_name_H-M   'P 1'
#
loop_
_entity.id
_entity.type
_entity.pdbx_description
1 polymer ?
#
loop_
_entity_poly.entity_id
_entity_poly.type
_entity_poly.pdbx_seq_one_letter_code
_entity_poly.pdbx_strand_id
1 'polypeptide(L)' 'MMRVLSNVLFALAALTGVCAILVYGYLVQLACGYAPGATSCSGAPWDLTADDRLWLIGMPAIAIASLLALGTLARRKA' A
#
# COMPACT_ATOMS: atom_id res chain seq x y z
N MET A 1 -9.95 -2.41 -26.78
CA MET A 1 -10.56 -2.49 -25.43
C MET A 1 -9.59 -2.98 -24.37
N MET A 2 -8.87 -4.09 -24.60
CA MET A 2 -7.95 -4.68 -23.61
C MET A 2 -6.75 -3.80 -23.21
N ARG A 3 -6.25 -2.93 -24.10
CA ARG A 3 -5.19 -1.94 -23.76
C ARG A 3 -5.66 -0.90 -22.75
N VAL A 4 -6.90 -0.42 -22.87
CA VAL A 4 -7.50 0.56 -21.94
C VAL A 4 -7.68 -0.08 -20.57
N LEU A 5 -8.21 -1.32 -20.52
CA LEU A 5 -8.36 -2.07 -19.28
C LEU A 5 -7.00 -2.27 -18.56
N SER A 6 -5.95 -2.65 -19.30
CA SER A 6 -4.61 -2.80 -18.73
C SER A 6 -4.08 -1.49 -18.12
N ASN A 7 -4.25 -0.36 -18.82
CA ASN A 7 -3.85 0.96 -18.30
C ASN A 7 -4.63 1.33 -17.04
N VAL A 8 -5.94 1.06 -17.00
CA VAL A 8 -6.77 1.28 -15.82
C VAL A 8 -6.28 0.44 -14.63
N LEU A 9 -5.95 -0.84 -14.85
CA LEU A 9 -5.43 -1.71 -13.79
C LEU A 9 -4.09 -1.22 -13.24
N PHE A 10 -3.20 -0.74 -14.09
CA PHE A 10 -1.93 -0.13 -13.64
C PHE A 10 -2.14 1.19 -12.90
N ALA A 11 -3.06 2.04 -13.37
CA ALA A 11 -3.41 3.28 -12.68
C ALA A 11 -4.00 3.00 -11.28
N LEU A 12 -4.88 2.00 -11.17
CA LEU A 12 -5.43 1.55 -9.88
C LEU A 12 -4.34 0.99 -8.95
N ALA A 13 -3.39 0.23 -9.48
CA ALA A 13 -2.26 -0.28 -8.69
C ALA A 13 -1.41 0.87 -8.13
N ALA A 14 -1.10 1.86 -8.98
CA ALA A 14 -0.35 3.05 -8.56
C ALA A 14 -1.12 3.87 -7.50
N LEU A 15 -2.42 4.12 -7.74
CA LEU A 15 -3.27 4.85 -6.79
C LEU A 15 -3.33 4.13 -5.43
N THR A 16 -3.50 2.80 -5.44
CA THR A 16 -3.52 1.98 -4.23
C THR A 16 -2.20 2.09 -3.46
N GLY A 17 -1.06 2.04 -4.17
CA GLY A 17 0.26 2.22 -3.56
C GLY A 17 0.44 3.59 -2.93
N VAL A 18 0.06 4.66 -3.63
CA VAL A 18 0.12 6.03 -3.10
C VAL A 18 -0.77 6.17 -1.86
N CYS A 19 -2.03 5.71 -1.93
CA CYS A 19 -2.94 5.75 -0.79
C CYS A 19 -2.39 4.97 0.40
N ALA A 20 -1.83 3.77 0.20
CA ALA A 20 -1.26 2.99 1.28
C ALA A 20 -0.10 3.71 1.97
N ILE A 21 0.80 4.33 1.20
CA ILE A 21 1.93 5.11 1.73
C ILE A 21 1.42 6.33 2.52
N LEU A 22 0.44 7.06 1.99
CA LEU A 22 -0.12 8.24 2.66
C LEU A 22 -0.86 7.87 3.94
N VAL A 23 -1.67 6.80 3.92
CA VAL A 23 -2.37 6.31 5.11
C VAL A 23 -1.38 5.83 6.16
N TYR A 24 -0.38 5.05 5.77
CA TYR A 24 0.69 4.65 6.67
C TYR A 24 1.37 5.87 7.28
N GLY A 25 1.78 6.83 6.46
CA GLY A 25 2.38 8.11 6.86
C GLY A 25 1.53 8.88 7.88
N TYR A 26 0.22 8.99 7.60
CA TYR A 26 -0.73 9.66 8.47
C TYR A 26 -0.89 8.94 9.82
N LEU A 27 -0.97 7.61 9.82
CA LEU A 27 -1.08 6.82 11.05
C LEU A 27 0.19 6.95 11.91
N VAL A 28 1.39 7.06 11.32
CA VAL A 28 2.61 7.39 12.10
C VAL A 28 2.40 8.69 12.85
N GLN A 29 2.03 9.74 12.11
CA GLN A 29 2.02 11.09 12.63
C GLN A 29 0.94 11.22 13.70
N LEU A 30 -0.19 10.58 13.48
CA LEU A 30 -1.27 10.52 14.45
C LEU A 30 -0.80 9.83 15.74
N ALA A 31 -0.24 8.61 15.64
CA ALA A 31 0.21 7.84 16.80
C ALA A 31 1.31 8.58 17.59
N CYS A 32 2.29 9.17 16.89
CA CYS A 32 3.39 9.89 17.52
C CYS A 32 3.01 11.28 18.02
N GLY A 33 1.96 11.89 17.46
CA GLY A 33 1.35 13.09 18.01
C GLY A 33 0.69 12.83 19.37
N TYR A 34 0.07 11.66 19.55
CA TYR A 34 -0.53 11.26 20.83
C TYR A 34 0.50 10.83 21.89
N ALA A 35 1.64 10.24 21.48
CA ALA A 35 2.68 9.75 22.40
C ALA A 35 4.10 10.14 21.94
N PRO A 36 4.47 11.43 22.01
CA PRO A 36 5.71 11.94 21.42
C PRO A 36 7.02 11.44 22.07
N GLY A 37 6.94 10.89 23.29
CA GLY A 37 8.09 10.30 24.00
C GLY A 37 8.22 8.78 23.87
N ALA A 38 7.33 8.11 23.12
CA ALA A 38 7.38 6.68 22.95
C ALA A 38 8.58 6.28 22.07
N THR A 39 9.39 5.32 22.51
CA THR A 39 10.54 4.81 21.74
C THR A 39 10.13 4.24 20.38
N SER A 40 8.89 3.75 20.26
CA SER A 40 8.27 3.29 19.02
C SER A 40 8.12 4.39 17.95
N CYS A 41 8.22 5.67 18.30
CA CYS A 41 8.16 6.79 17.37
C CYS A 41 9.51 7.20 16.79
N SER A 42 10.61 6.60 17.25
CA SER A 42 11.98 6.95 16.84
C SER A 42 12.57 6.05 15.75
N GLY A 43 11.88 4.98 15.36
CA GLY A 43 12.34 4.01 14.36
C GLY A 43 11.29 3.73 13.30
N ALA A 44 11.67 3.80 12.02
CA ALA A 44 10.86 3.30 10.92
C ALA A 44 11.42 1.95 10.43
N PRO A 45 10.59 0.91 10.23
CA PRO A 45 9.18 0.84 10.61
C PRO A 45 9.03 0.83 12.14
N TRP A 46 7.98 1.48 12.66
CA TRP A 46 7.69 1.43 14.10
C TRP A 46 7.35 0.00 14.50
N ASP A 47 7.34 -0.27 15.80
CA ASP A 47 7.11 -1.62 16.31
C ASP A 47 5.66 -2.06 16.09
N LEU A 48 5.41 -2.55 14.87
CA LEU A 48 4.13 -3.06 14.38
C LEU A 48 3.98 -4.51 14.82
N THR A 49 2.82 -4.84 15.38
CA THR A 49 2.46 -6.24 15.61
C THR A 49 2.35 -7.00 14.29
N ALA A 50 2.38 -8.33 14.34
CA ALA A 50 2.24 -9.15 13.14
C ALA A 50 0.92 -8.86 12.39
N ASP A 51 -0.16 -8.59 13.12
CA ASP A 51 -1.47 -8.25 12.54
C ASP A 51 -1.42 -6.88 11.86
N ASP A 52 -0.83 -5.87 12.51
CA ASP A 52 -0.69 -4.53 11.91
C ASP A 52 0.15 -4.57 10.62
N ARG A 53 1.24 -5.37 10.61
CA ARG A 53 2.06 -5.55 9.39
C ARG A 53 1.25 -6.18 8.26
N LEU A 54 0.41 -7.17 8.57
CA LEU A 54 -0.44 -7.81 7.58
C LEU A 54 -1.42 -6.80 6.96
N TRP A 55 -2.10 -6.00 7.78
CA TRP A 55 -3.11 -5.07 7.30
C TRP A 55 -2.55 -3.81 6.64
N LEU A 56 -1.48 -3.23 7.19
CA LEU A 56 -0.92 -1.97 6.71
C LEU A 56 0.06 -2.14 5.55
N ILE A 57 0.68 -3.31 5.42
CA ILE A 57 1.72 -3.57 4.40
C ILE A 57 1.33 -4.75 3.53
N GLY A 58 1.02 -5.90 4.14
CA GLY A 58 0.73 -7.14 3.43
C GLY A 58 -0.46 -7.04 2.47
N MET A 59 -1.63 -6.66 2.97
CA MET A 59 -2.86 -6.54 2.19
C MET A 59 -2.74 -5.52 1.04
N PRO A 60 -2.22 -4.29 1.25
CA PRO A 60 -1.93 -3.38 0.15
C PRO A 60 -0.97 -3.96 -0.88
N ALA A 61 0.11 -4.62 -0.45
CA ALA A 61 1.07 -5.24 -1.36
C ALA A 61 0.43 -6.35 -2.20
N ILE A 62 -0.43 -7.19 -1.60
CA ILE A 62 -1.17 -8.25 -2.30
C ILE A 62 -2.13 -7.64 -3.33
N ALA A 63 -2.85 -6.57 -2.95
CA ALA A 63 -3.77 -5.88 -3.85
C ALA A 63 -3.03 -5.28 -5.07
N ILE A 64 -1.93 -4.58 -4.83
CA ILE A 64 -1.08 -4.02 -5.88
C ILE A 64 -0.54 -5.13 -6.78
N ALA A 65 0.05 -6.19 -6.21
CA ALA A 65 0.58 -7.31 -6.97
C ALA A 65 -0.50 -7.97 -7.85
N SER A 66 -1.71 -8.14 -7.32
CA SER A 66 -2.85 -8.71 -8.05
C SER A 66 -3.26 -7.80 -9.22
N LEU A 67 -3.34 -6.48 -9.00
CA LEU A 67 -3.66 -5.52 -10.06
C LEU A 67 -2.59 -5.48 -11.14
N LEU A 68 -1.30 -5.54 -10.77
CA LEU A 68 -0.18 -5.62 -11.70
C LEU A 68 -0.21 -6.93 -12.51
N ALA A 69 -0.47 -8.07 -11.86
CA ALA A 69 -0.59 -9.37 -12.51
C ALA A 69 -1.76 -9.39 -13.51
N LEU A 70 -2.94 -8.90 -13.12
CA LEU A 70 -4.09 -8.80 -14.01
C LEU A 70 -3.83 -7.81 -15.16
N GLY A 71 -3.20 -6.67 -14.86
CA GLY A 71 -2.85 -5.65 -15.86
C GLY A 71 -1.87 -6.17 -16.91
N THR A 72 -0.86 -6.93 -16.49
CA THR A 72 0.11 -7.58 -17.40
C THR A 72 -0.53 -8.70 -18.22
N LEU A 73 -1.37 -9.54 -17.61
CA LEU A 73 -2.13 -10.57 -18.33
C LEU A 73 -3.09 -9.98 -19.37
N ALA A 74 -3.80 -8.90 -19.02
CA ALA A 74 -4.68 -8.19 -19.94
C ALA A 74 -3.90 -7.58 -21.12
N ARG A 75 -2.69 -7.07 -20.87
CA ARG A 75 -1.82 -6.52 -21.93
C ARG A 75 -1.30 -7.59 -22.89
N ARG A 76 -0.99 -8.80 -22.40
CA ARG A 76 -0.57 -9.92 -23.25
C ARG A 76 -1.66 -10.39 -24.22
N LYS A 77 -2.93 -10.12 -23.90
CA LYS A 77 -4.09 -10.50 -24.72
C LYS A 77 -4.58 -9.38 -25.65
N ALA A 78 -3.97 -8.18 -25.61
CA ALA A 78 -4.43 -6.95 -26.25
C ALA A 78 -3.67 -6.59 -27.53
#